data_AF-A0A511SSV0-F1
#
_entry.id   AF-A0A511SSV0-F1
#
_cell.length_a   1.000
_cell.length_b   1.000
_cell.length_c   1.000
_cell.angle_alpha   90.00
_cell.angle_beta   90.00
_cell.angle_gamma   90.00
#
_symmetry.space_group_name_H-M   'P 1'
#
loop_
_entity.id
_entity.type
_entity.pdbx_description
1 polymer ?
#
loop_
_entity_poly.entity_id
_entity_poly.type
_entity_poly.pdbx_seq_one_letter_code
_entity_poly.pdbx_strand_id
1 'polypeptide(L)'
;MKVAFAMFRFCLYGMVGISSEIFFYNLVRVSRDVPVLGSLFQFQWRVDDRLGLNAIWDTPAVTAYGQCSLWMFFIYAIACFFFVEPVFRWMLYQHASLRAAVYGVGILLFEGFSGLVLERLTGYRIWYYGDAGAIMGQMTSLYILPIWMVTGLIAEFIYRELMDPDLMAALESPLPATPEETEASFQLMR
;
A
#
# COMPACT_ATOMS: atom_id res chain seq x y z
N MET A 1 -18.78 14.71 9.83
CA MET A 1 -18.87 13.33 9.29
C MET A 1 -18.04 13.13 8.02
N LYS A 2 -18.30 13.82 6.90
CA LYS A 2 -17.52 13.63 5.63
C LYS A 2 -15.98 13.70 5.78
N VAL A 3 -15.47 14.57 6.64
CA VAL A 3 -14.03 14.69 6.93
C VAL A 3 -13.50 13.48 7.71
N ALA A 4 -14.22 13.03 8.74
CA ALA A 4 -13.82 11.88 9.55
C ALA A 4 -13.76 10.60 8.70
N PHE A 5 -14.72 10.43 7.79
CA PHE A 5 -14.74 9.31 6.87
C PHE A 5 -13.61 9.37 5.82
N ALA A 6 -13.29 10.57 5.31
CA ALA A 6 -12.12 10.76 4.46
C ALA A 6 -10.80 10.44 5.21
N MET A 7 -10.68 10.88 6.47
CA MET A 7 -9.54 10.55 7.33
C MET A 7 -9.44 9.04 7.59
N PHE A 8 -10.55 8.36 7.84
CA PHE A 8 -10.58 6.92 8.02
C PHE A 8 -10.03 6.19 6.79
N ARG A 9 -10.50 6.54 5.59
CA ARG A 9 -9.97 5.98 4.32
C ARG A 9 -8.48 6.24 4.15
N PHE A 10 -8.05 7.48 4.39
CA PHE A 10 -6.64 7.85 4.32
C PHE A 10 -5.79 6.99 5.26
N CYS A 11 -6.22 6.83 6.51
CA CYS A 11 -5.52 5.99 7.49
C CYS A 11 -5.52 4.52 7.08
N LEU A 12 -6.64 4.00 6.57
CA LEU A 12 -6.76 2.61 6.14
C LEU A 12 -5.77 2.31 5.01
N TYR A 13 -5.66 3.17 4.00
CA TYR A 13 -4.69 3.00 2.92
C TYR A 13 -3.26 2.99 3.43
N GLY A 14 -2.91 3.91 4.34
CA GLY A 14 -1.58 3.93 4.96
C GLY A 14 -1.26 2.65 5.74
N MET A 15 -2.21 2.16 6.55
CA MET A 15 -2.07 0.92 7.33
C MET A 15 -1.94 -0.31 6.43
N VAL A 16 -2.79 -0.44 5.42
CA VAL A 16 -2.74 -1.54 4.45
C VAL A 16 -1.43 -1.51 3.68
N GLY A 17 -0.98 -0.33 3.25
CA GLY A 17 0.29 -0.16 2.56
C GLY A 17 1.49 -0.62 3.39
N ILE A 18 1.62 -0.14 4.64
CA ILE A 18 2.69 -0.58 5.55
C ILE A 18 2.64 -2.09 5.79
N SER A 19 1.46 -2.63 6.07
CA SER A 19 1.28 -4.07 6.32
C SER A 19 1.68 -4.90 5.10
N SER A 20 1.35 -4.39 3.90
CA SER A 20 1.71 -5.02 2.63
C SER A 20 3.22 -5.00 2.40
N GLU A 21 3.90 -3.89 2.66
CA GLU A 21 5.36 -3.80 2.53
C GLU A 21 6.08 -4.81 3.44
N ILE A 22 5.67 -4.88 4.71
CA ILE A 22 6.19 -5.86 5.68
C ILE A 22 5.92 -7.30 5.20
N PHE A 23 4.74 -7.57 4.64
CA PHE A 23 4.41 -8.86 4.06
C PHE A 23 5.28 -9.18 2.84
N PHE A 24 5.52 -8.22 1.94
CA PHE A 24 6.28 -8.45 0.72
C PHE A 24 7.77 -8.72 0.98
N TYR A 25 8.37 -8.15 2.04
CA TYR A 25 9.70 -8.56 2.50
C TYR A 25 9.80 -10.08 2.72
N ASN A 26 8.75 -10.67 3.29
CA ASN A 26 8.69 -12.11 3.52
C ASN A 26 8.46 -12.87 2.22
N LEU A 27 7.53 -12.40 1.38
CA LEU A 27 7.24 -13.02 0.09
C LEU A 27 8.49 -13.11 -0.79
N VAL A 28 9.24 -12.02 -0.92
CA VAL A 28 10.48 -11.96 -1.71
C VAL A 28 11.51 -12.95 -1.15
N ARG A 29 11.71 -13.00 0.16
CA ARG A 29 12.67 -13.95 0.76
C ARG A 29 12.28 -15.40 0.50
N VAL A 30 11.01 -15.76 0.72
CA VAL A 30 10.51 -17.12 0.44
C VAL A 30 10.61 -17.46 -1.06
N SER A 31 10.36 -16.47 -1.94
CA SER A 31 10.43 -16.70 -3.38
C SER A 31 11.85 -17.02 -3.88
N ARG A 32 12.91 -16.59 -3.18
CA ARG A 32 14.30 -16.90 -3.58
C ARG A 32 14.61 -18.39 -3.53
N ASP A 33 13.90 -19.13 -2.69
CA ASP A 33 14.07 -20.59 -2.54
C ASP A 33 13.25 -21.38 -3.57
N VAL A 34 12.37 -20.72 -4.33
CA VAL A 34 11.47 -21.35 -5.32
C VAL A 34 11.78 -20.80 -6.72
N PRO A 35 12.37 -21.58 -7.64
CA PRO A 35 12.91 -21.08 -8.92
C PRO A 35 11.93 -20.25 -9.77
N VAL A 36 10.65 -20.62 -9.79
CA VAL A 36 9.61 -19.90 -10.56
C VAL A 36 9.20 -18.60 -9.88
N LEU A 37 9.15 -18.57 -8.55
CA LEU A 37 8.78 -17.35 -7.82
C LEU A 37 9.95 -16.37 -7.77
N GLY A 38 11.18 -16.87 -7.68
CA GLY A 38 12.39 -16.06 -7.67
C GLY A 38 12.64 -15.29 -8.98
N SER A 39 12.07 -15.72 -10.10
CA SER A 39 12.11 -14.94 -11.35
C SER A 39 11.05 -13.85 -11.41
N LEU A 40 9.95 -13.97 -10.65
CA LEU A 40 8.87 -12.98 -10.58
C LEU A 40 9.13 -11.89 -9.55
N PHE A 41 9.74 -12.24 -8.41
CA PHE A 41 9.96 -11.34 -7.28
C PHE A 41 11.44 -11.02 -7.11
N GLN A 42 12.02 -10.38 -8.13
CA GLN A 42 13.45 -10.06 -8.17
C GLN A 42 13.83 -8.75 -7.48
N PHE A 43 12.85 -7.91 -7.13
CA PHE A 43 13.14 -6.62 -6.52
C PHE A 43 13.67 -6.78 -5.09
N GLN A 44 14.53 -5.84 -4.67
CA GLN A 44 15.10 -5.85 -3.33
C GLN A 44 15.07 -4.45 -2.71
N TRP A 45 14.17 -4.24 -1.75
CA TRP A 45 14.10 -3.01 -0.95
C TRP A 45 15.22 -2.92 0.07
N ARG A 46 16.10 -1.98 -0.13
CA ARG A 46 17.13 -1.63 0.83
C ARG A 46 16.86 -0.24 1.38
N VAL A 47 17.51 0.07 2.47
CA VAL A 47 17.49 1.40 3.09
C VAL A 47 18.91 1.91 3.19
N ASP A 48 19.08 3.21 3.42
CA ASP A 48 20.39 3.85 3.54
C ASP A 48 21.38 3.03 4.39
N ASP A 49 22.53 2.67 3.81
CA ASP A 49 23.49 1.76 4.46
C ASP A 49 24.05 2.34 5.77
N ARG A 50 24.02 3.67 5.95
CA ARG A 50 24.42 4.34 7.19
C ARG A 50 23.54 3.98 8.38
N LEU A 51 22.32 3.50 8.15
CA LEU A 51 21.39 3.10 9.21
C LEU A 51 21.64 1.68 9.72
N GLY A 52 22.38 0.85 8.98
CA GLY A 52 22.66 -0.54 9.38
C GLY A 52 21.43 -1.46 9.41
N LEU A 53 20.32 -1.08 8.77
CA LEU A 53 19.03 -1.79 8.84
C LEU A 53 18.85 -2.86 7.74
N ASN A 54 19.81 -3.01 6.83
CA ASN A 54 19.71 -3.95 5.72
C ASN A 54 19.87 -5.44 6.11
N ALA A 55 20.29 -5.73 7.36
CA ALA A 55 20.44 -7.09 7.88
C ALA A 55 19.12 -7.88 7.94
N ILE A 56 17.97 -7.21 7.78
CA ILE A 56 16.65 -7.87 7.65
C ILE A 56 16.64 -8.91 6.51
N TRP A 57 17.41 -8.68 5.45
CA TRP A 57 17.51 -9.57 4.28
C TRP A 57 18.21 -10.89 4.59
N ASP A 58 19.06 -10.91 5.62
CA ASP A 58 19.82 -12.08 6.06
C ASP A 58 19.06 -12.89 7.14
N THR A 59 17.93 -12.35 7.63
CA THR A 59 17.13 -13.01 8.66
C THR A 59 16.36 -14.20 8.06
N PRO A 60 16.30 -15.38 8.73
CA PRO A 60 15.60 -16.55 8.22
C PRO A 60 14.11 -16.27 7.93
N ALA A 61 13.59 -16.71 6.79
CA ALA A 61 12.21 -16.44 6.37
C ALA A 61 11.15 -16.94 7.38
N VAL A 62 11.44 -18.01 8.12
CA VAL A 62 10.56 -18.57 9.16
C VAL A 62 10.27 -17.59 10.31
N THR A 63 11.12 -16.59 10.50
CA THR A 63 10.93 -15.56 11.54
C THR A 63 9.85 -14.54 11.19
N ALA A 64 9.41 -14.50 9.92
CA ALA A 64 8.35 -13.62 9.42
C ALA A 64 8.59 -12.11 9.60
N TYR A 65 9.83 -11.65 9.77
CA TYR A 65 10.13 -10.22 9.96
C TYR A 65 10.18 -9.41 8.66
N GLY A 66 9.60 -8.21 8.65
CA GLY A 66 9.78 -7.21 7.62
C GLY A 66 10.06 -5.84 8.23
N GLN A 67 10.46 -4.87 7.40
CA GLN A 67 10.68 -3.50 7.83
C GLN A 67 9.95 -2.53 6.89
N CYS A 68 9.61 -1.35 7.41
CA CYS A 68 8.96 -0.29 6.65
C CYS A 68 9.18 1.05 7.38
N SER A 69 9.42 2.13 6.64
CA SER A 69 9.51 3.46 7.23
C SER A 69 8.12 4.06 7.43
N LEU A 70 7.92 4.83 8.49
CA LEU A 70 6.65 5.53 8.72
C LEU A 70 6.33 6.56 7.60
N TRP A 71 7.32 7.04 6.86
CA TRP A 71 7.06 7.87 5.67
C TRP A 71 6.21 7.16 4.61
N MET A 72 6.32 5.83 4.52
CA MET A 72 5.55 5.00 3.59
C MET A 72 4.06 5.04 3.90
N PHE A 73 3.67 5.23 5.18
CA PHE A 73 2.27 5.47 5.56
C PHE A 73 1.65 6.59 4.73
N PHE A 74 2.34 7.74 4.70
CA PHE A 74 1.84 8.93 4.01
C PHE A 74 1.89 8.75 2.50
N ILE A 75 2.93 8.12 1.96
CA ILE A 75 3.07 7.85 0.53
C ILE A 75 1.92 6.98 0.05
N TYR A 76 1.68 5.84 0.71
CA TYR A 76 0.61 4.92 0.35
C TYR A 76 -0.77 5.55 0.48
N ALA A 77 -1.01 6.28 1.57
CA ALA A 77 -2.27 6.97 1.79
C ALA A 77 -2.52 8.05 0.73
N ILE A 78 -1.52 8.87 0.40
CA ILE A 78 -1.63 9.92 -0.63
C ILE A 78 -1.83 9.30 -2.01
N ALA A 79 -1.06 8.28 -2.37
CA ALA A 79 -1.18 7.60 -3.66
C ALA A 79 -2.59 7.01 -3.84
N CYS A 80 -3.12 6.31 -2.83
CA CYS A 80 -4.45 5.74 -2.94
C CYS A 80 -5.52 6.83 -3.00
N PHE A 81 -5.49 7.76 -2.06
CA PHE A 81 -6.54 8.77 -1.89
C PHE A 81 -6.60 9.78 -3.05
N PHE A 82 -5.44 10.30 -3.50
CA PHE A 82 -5.37 11.34 -4.52
C PHE A 82 -5.15 10.82 -5.95
N PHE A 83 -4.74 9.55 -6.13
CA PHE A 83 -4.53 8.99 -7.45
C PHE A 83 -5.43 7.78 -7.75
N VAL A 84 -5.47 6.74 -6.92
CA VAL A 84 -6.27 5.53 -7.21
C VAL A 84 -7.78 5.83 -7.25
N GLU A 85 -8.33 6.52 -6.25
CA GLU A 85 -9.79 6.80 -6.22
C GLU A 85 -10.26 7.67 -7.41
N PRO A 86 -9.58 8.78 -7.76
CA PRO A 86 -9.96 9.56 -8.93
C PRO A 86 -9.83 8.78 -10.23
N VAL A 87 -8.76 8.00 -10.40
CA VAL A 87 -8.55 7.18 -11.60
C VAL A 87 -9.64 6.11 -11.72
N PHE A 88 -10.01 5.44 -10.63
CA PHE A 88 -11.13 4.50 -10.64
C PHE A 88 -12.42 5.15 -11.13
N ARG A 89 -12.79 6.32 -10.57
CA ARG A 89 -14.00 7.05 -10.97
C ARG A 89 -13.97 7.45 -12.44
N TRP A 90 -12.81 7.81 -12.98
CA TRP A 90 -12.65 8.17 -14.38
C TRP A 90 -12.70 6.95 -15.31
N MET A 91 -12.22 5.79 -14.84
CA MET A 91 -12.10 4.55 -15.62
C MET A 91 -13.16 3.49 -15.25
N LEU A 92 -14.29 3.90 -14.67
CA LEU A 92 -15.30 3.00 -14.12
C LEU A 92 -15.76 1.91 -15.13
N TYR A 93 -15.87 2.28 -16.41
CA TYR A 93 -16.35 1.41 -17.48
C TYR A 93 -15.25 0.63 -18.21
N GLN A 94 -13.99 0.80 -17.82
CA GLN A 94 -12.85 0.12 -18.45
C GLN A 94 -12.64 -1.28 -17.88
N HIS A 95 -11.90 -2.14 -18.57
CA HIS A 95 -11.53 -3.46 -18.04
C HIS A 95 -10.58 -3.35 -16.85
N ALA A 96 -10.72 -4.28 -15.89
CA ALA A 96 -9.88 -4.34 -14.70
C ALA A 96 -8.38 -4.40 -15.03
N SER A 97 -7.99 -5.14 -16.08
CA SER A 97 -6.59 -5.24 -16.51
C SER A 97 -6.01 -3.89 -16.96
N LEU A 98 -6.81 -3.06 -17.63
CA LEU A 98 -6.37 -1.72 -18.05
C LEU A 98 -6.21 -0.81 -16.83
N ARG A 99 -7.16 -0.85 -15.88
CA ARG A 99 -7.04 -0.10 -14.62
C ARG A 99 -5.83 -0.54 -13.82
N ALA A 100 -5.60 -1.85 -13.70
CA ALA A 100 -4.44 -2.41 -13.03
C ALA A 100 -3.14 -1.88 -13.61
N ALA A 101 -3.01 -1.84 -14.94
CA ALA A 101 -1.83 -1.28 -15.60
C ALA A 101 -1.65 0.22 -15.31
N VAL A 102 -2.74 1.00 -15.35
CA VAL A 102 -2.69 2.44 -15.02
C VAL A 102 -2.31 2.66 -13.56
N TYR A 103 -2.85 1.87 -12.63
CA TYR A 103 -2.46 1.93 -11.22
C TYR A 103 -0.99 1.57 -11.04
N GLY A 104 -0.54 0.48 -11.64
CA GLY A 104 0.84 0.03 -11.57
C GLY A 104 1.82 1.11 -12.01
N VAL A 105 1.61 1.68 -13.20
CA VAL A 105 2.49 2.74 -13.73
C VAL A 105 2.41 4.02 -12.91
N GLY A 106 1.20 4.44 -12.52
CA GLY A 106 1.05 5.68 -11.75
C GLY A 106 1.65 5.59 -10.34
N ILE A 107 1.44 4.47 -9.64
CA ILE A 107 2.03 4.22 -8.32
C ILE A 107 3.56 4.13 -8.43
N LEU A 108 4.08 3.42 -9.45
CA LEU A 108 5.52 3.31 -9.71
C LEU A 108 6.17 4.70 -9.89
N LEU A 109 5.56 5.57 -10.71
CA LEU A 109 6.07 6.93 -10.93
C LEU A 109 5.97 7.79 -9.66
N PHE A 110 4.87 7.67 -8.92
CA PHE A 110 4.68 8.39 -7.67
C PHE A 110 5.68 7.95 -6.58
N GLU A 111 5.94 6.65 -6.48
CA GLU A 111 6.98 6.08 -5.63
C GLU A 111 8.35 6.66 -6.00
N GLY A 112 8.76 6.55 -7.27
CA GLY A 112 10.05 7.07 -7.70
C GLY A 112 10.21 8.57 -7.44
N PHE A 113 9.17 9.37 -7.68
CA PHE A 113 9.18 10.81 -7.41
C PHE A 113 9.25 11.13 -5.91
N SER A 114 8.40 10.49 -5.10
CA SER A 114 8.38 10.70 -3.65
C SER A 114 9.68 10.29 -2.97
N GLY A 115 10.35 9.23 -3.46
CA GLY A 115 11.67 8.81 -2.98
C GLY A 115 12.73 9.88 -3.24
N LEU A 116 12.77 10.45 -4.44
CA LEU A 116 13.69 11.54 -4.78
C LEU A 116 13.43 12.82 -3.99
N VAL A 117 12.18 13.09 -3.62
CA VAL A 117 11.81 14.23 -2.77
C VAL A 117 12.25 13.97 -1.33
N LEU A 118 11.93 12.80 -0.76
CA LEU A 118 12.28 12.46 0.61
C LEU A 118 13.78 12.33 0.83
N GLU A 119 14.54 11.81 -0.15
CA GLU A 119 15.99 11.80 -0.08
C GLU A 119 16.55 13.22 0.05
N ARG A 120 16.03 14.18 -0.72
CA ARG A 120 16.44 15.58 -0.62
C ARG A 120 16.03 16.24 0.70
N LEU A 121 14.86 15.90 1.23
CA LEU A 121 14.33 16.50 2.45
C LEU A 121 15.00 15.95 3.71
N THR A 122 15.22 14.65 3.76
CA THR A 122 15.75 13.96 4.95
C THR A 122 17.26 13.77 4.90
N GLY A 123 17.85 13.81 3.69
CA GLY A 123 19.24 13.43 3.47
C GLY A 123 19.50 11.93 3.55
N TYR A 124 18.46 11.10 3.65
CA TYR A 124 18.54 9.64 3.75
C TYR A 124 17.74 8.96 2.65
N ARG A 125 18.26 7.84 2.16
CA ARG A 125 17.52 6.95 1.25
C ARG A 125 16.57 6.09 2.06
N ILE A 126 15.36 6.61 2.30
CA ILE A 126 14.33 5.94 3.11
C ILE A 126 14.00 4.55 2.55
N TRP A 127 13.99 4.41 1.22
CA TRP A 127 14.07 3.15 0.52
C TRP A 127 14.90 3.34 -0.75
N TYR A 128 15.44 2.24 -1.26
CA TYR A 128 15.92 2.14 -2.64
C TYR A 128 15.90 0.69 -3.10
N TYR A 129 15.90 0.50 -4.41
CA TYR A 129 15.89 -0.80 -5.06
C TYR A 129 17.32 -1.21 -5.46
N GLY A 130 17.79 -2.31 -4.88
CA GLY A 130 19.12 -2.87 -5.12
C GLY A 130 19.21 -3.85 -6.29
N ASP A 131 18.20 -3.88 -7.16
CA ASP A 131 18.05 -4.86 -8.25
C ASP A 131 18.31 -4.27 -9.64
N ALA A 132 18.36 -5.15 -10.66
CA ALA A 132 18.64 -4.76 -12.05
C ALA A 132 17.49 -3.97 -12.71
N GLY A 133 16.28 -4.02 -12.16
CA GLY A 133 15.12 -3.29 -12.64
C GLY A 133 15.02 -1.87 -12.08
N ALA A 134 15.96 -1.46 -11.23
CA ALA A 134 15.94 -0.18 -10.53
C ALA A 134 16.06 1.02 -11.49
N ILE A 135 15.15 1.98 -11.35
CA ILE A 135 15.09 3.21 -12.15
C ILE A 135 14.91 4.44 -11.25
N MET A 136 14.92 5.65 -11.83
CA MET A 136 14.75 6.92 -11.10
C MET A 136 15.70 7.08 -9.90
N GLY A 137 16.99 6.83 -10.09
CA GLY A 137 17.96 6.85 -8.99
C GLY A 137 17.76 5.71 -8.00
N GLN A 138 17.25 4.57 -8.48
CA GLN A 138 16.87 3.39 -7.69
C GLN A 138 15.72 3.65 -6.70
N MET A 139 14.92 4.69 -6.88
CA MET A 139 13.77 4.97 -6.00
C MET A 139 12.52 4.13 -6.36
N THR A 140 12.53 3.47 -7.52
CA THR A 140 11.52 2.48 -7.90
C THR A 140 12.15 1.41 -8.79
N SER A 141 11.46 0.30 -9.03
CA SER A 141 11.94 -0.80 -9.88
C SER A 141 10.84 -1.33 -10.80
N LEU A 142 11.18 -1.63 -12.06
CA LEU A 142 10.23 -2.26 -12.98
C LEU A 142 9.78 -3.65 -12.49
N TYR A 143 10.58 -4.32 -11.67
CA TYR A 143 10.23 -5.64 -11.13
C TYR A 143 9.11 -5.57 -10.09
N ILE A 144 8.87 -4.41 -9.46
CA ILE A 144 7.74 -4.26 -8.54
C ILE A 144 6.42 -3.89 -9.25
N LEU A 145 6.46 -3.57 -10.54
CA LEU A 145 5.28 -3.15 -11.29
C LEU A 145 4.07 -4.11 -11.13
N PRO A 146 4.21 -5.45 -11.22
CA PRO A 146 3.07 -6.36 -11.02
C PRO A 146 2.44 -6.26 -9.63
N ILE A 147 3.25 -6.02 -8.60
CA ILE A 147 2.75 -5.80 -7.24
C ILE A 147 1.98 -4.49 -7.19
N TRP A 148 2.48 -3.41 -7.80
CA TRP A 148 1.73 -2.15 -7.84
C TRP A 148 0.41 -2.24 -8.59
N MET A 149 0.33 -3.05 -9.65
CA MET A 149 -0.93 -3.34 -10.33
C MET A 149 -1.94 -4.00 -9.38
N VAL A 150 -1.51 -5.02 -8.63
CA VAL A 150 -2.36 -5.74 -7.66
C VAL A 150 -2.75 -4.84 -6.50
N THR A 151 -1.80 -4.09 -5.93
CA THR A 151 -2.05 -3.12 -4.85
C THR A 151 -3.07 -2.06 -5.27
N GLY A 152 -2.99 -1.57 -6.51
CA GLY A 152 -3.98 -0.65 -7.07
C GLY A 152 -5.39 -1.24 -7.10
N LEU A 153 -5.53 -2.51 -7.51
CA LEU A 153 -6.81 -3.21 -7.51
C LEU A 153 -7.34 -3.47 -6.08
N ILE A 154 -6.46 -3.76 -5.12
CA ILE A 154 -6.85 -3.91 -3.71
C ILE A 154 -7.36 -2.57 -3.15
N ALA A 155 -6.65 -1.47 -3.44
CA ALA A 155 -7.08 -0.13 -3.03
C ALA A 155 -8.40 0.26 -3.71
N GLU A 156 -8.59 -0.09 -4.98
CA GLU A 156 -9.88 0.06 -5.67
C GLU A 156 -10.98 -0.73 -4.98
N PHE A 157 -10.74 -2.00 -4.65
CA PHE A 157 -11.71 -2.84 -3.94
C PHE A 157 -12.10 -2.22 -2.60
N ILE A 158 -11.13 -1.82 -1.79
CA ILE A 158 -11.35 -1.13 -0.51
C ILE A 158 -12.20 0.14 -0.74
N TYR A 159 -11.84 0.96 -1.73
CA TYR A 159 -12.60 2.16 -2.04
C TYR A 159 -14.06 1.85 -2.38
N ARG A 160 -14.31 0.83 -3.22
CA ARG A 160 -15.66 0.44 -3.65
C ARG A 160 -16.51 -0.01 -2.47
N GLU A 161 -15.98 -0.89 -1.62
CA GLU A 161 -16.68 -1.36 -0.42
C GLU A 161 -16.97 -0.19 0.53
N LEU A 162 -16.02 0.73 0.71
CA LEU A 162 -16.22 1.90 1.56
C LEU A 162 -17.22 2.90 0.99
N MET A 163 -17.43 2.95 -0.33
CA MET A 163 -18.46 3.78 -0.93
C MET A 163 -19.85 3.10 -0.94
N ASP A 164 -19.99 1.90 -0.38
CA ASP A 164 -21.29 1.26 -0.20
C ASP A 164 -22.21 2.14 0.68
N PRO A 165 -23.45 2.46 0.23
CA PRO A 165 -24.35 3.34 0.96
C PRO A 165 -24.69 2.85 2.37
N ASP A 166 -24.85 1.55 2.56
CA ASP A 166 -25.24 0.96 3.84
C ASP A 166 -24.06 1.02 4.82
N LEU A 167 -22.84 0.72 4.34
CA LEU A 167 -21.63 0.86 5.14
C LEU A 167 -21.35 2.32 5.51
N MET A 168 -21.52 3.25 4.56
CA MET A 168 -21.38 4.67 4.85
C MET A 168 -22.40 5.14 5.88
N ALA A 169 -23.67 4.73 5.77
CA ALA A 169 -24.71 5.07 6.73
C ALA A 169 -24.39 4.51 8.13
N ALA A 170 -23.88 3.28 8.22
CA ALA A 170 -23.46 2.66 9.48
C ALA A 170 -22.31 3.44 10.13
N LEU A 171 -21.28 3.80 9.36
CA LEU A 171 -20.12 4.55 9.86
C LEU A 171 -20.42 6.01 10.21
N GLU A 172 -21.44 6.60 9.58
CA GLU A 172 -21.91 7.95 9.86
C GLU A 172 -22.95 8.01 10.99
N SER A 173 -23.50 6.87 11.42
CA SER A 173 -24.46 6.82 12.52
C SER A 173 -23.81 7.25 13.84
N PRO A 174 -24.50 8.06 14.68
CA PRO A 174 -23.99 8.39 15.99
C PRO A 174 -23.84 7.12 16.83
N LEU A 175 -22.76 7.06 17.63
CA LEU A 175 -22.58 5.95 18.56
C LEU A 175 -23.80 5.88 19.48
N PRO A 176 -24.32 4.67 19.76
CA PRO A 176 -25.42 4.49 20.69
C PRO A 176 -25.03 5.10 22.04
N ALA A 177 -25.84 6.03 22.52
CA ALA A 177 -25.58 6.77 23.75
C ALA A 177 -26.03 5.96 24.98
N THR A 178 -26.88 4.96 24.76
CA THR A 178 -27.44 4.11 25.81
C THR A 178 -27.15 2.61 25.55
N PRO A 179 -27.15 1.79 26.63
CA PRO A 179 -27.03 0.34 26.48
C PRO A 179 -28.15 -0.29 25.63
N GLU A 180 -29.37 0.26 25.71
CA GLU A 180 -30.52 -0.22 24.92
C GLU A 180 -30.34 0.05 23.42
N GLU A 181 -29.85 1.24 23.03
CA GLU A 181 -29.48 1.54 21.65
C GLU A 181 -28.32 0.66 21.16
N THR A 182 -27.38 0.34 22.05
CA THR A 182 -26.26 -0.55 21.75
C THR A 182 -26.75 -1.96 21.44
N GLU A 183 -27.64 -2.50 22.27
CA GLU A 183 -28.21 -3.84 22.07
C GLU A 183 -29.11 -3.91 20.82
N ALA A 184 -29.87 -2.84 20.53
CA ALA A 184 -30.65 -2.72 19.30
C ALA A 184 -29.75 -2.70 18.04
N SER A 185 -28.63 -1.98 18.06
CA SER A 185 -27.67 -1.97 16.95
C SER A 185 -27.03 -3.34 16.69
N PHE A 186 -26.74 -4.12 17.74
CA PHE A 186 -26.22 -5.47 17.60
C PHE A 186 -27.24 -6.45 17.02
N GLN A 187 -28.53 -6.26 17.28
CA GLN A 187 -29.58 -7.07 16.65
C GLN A 187 -29.77 -6.78 15.17
N LEU A 188 -29.54 -5.54 14.73
CA LEU A 188 -29.58 -5.15 13.31
C LEU A 188 -28.41 -5.72 12.49
N MET A 189 -27.30 -6.08 13.13
CA MET A 189 -26.09 -6.63 12.48
C MET A 189 -26.09 -8.17 12.37
N ARG A 190 -27.13 -8.86 12.87
CA ARG A 190 -27.29 -10.33 12.80
C ARG A 190 -28.15 -10.75 11.61
#